data_AF-A0A842YJ56-F1
#
_entry.id   AF-A0A842YJ56-F1
#
_cell.length_a   1.000
_cell.length_b   1.000
_cell.length_c   1.000
_cell.angle_alpha   90.00
_cell.angle_beta   90.00
_cell.angle_gamma   90.00
#
_symmetry.space_group_name_H-M   'P 1'
#
loop_
_entity.id
_entity.type
_entity.pdbx_description
1 polymer ?
#
loop_
_entity_poly.entity_id
_entity_poly.type
_entity_poly.pdbx_seq_one_letter_code
_entity_poly.pdbx_strand_id
1 'polypeptide(L)'
;MPKYNQITPDIRAKLEEIVGKSNVSSLKEDLDKHAIDESPLEPHPPTIVVKPHSTREVQSVLKLANTEMIPVTPQGARTGLSGASHPVQAGIAISLE
;
A
#
# COMPACT_ATOMS: atom_id res chain seq x y z
N MET A 1 6.77 6.22 18.60
CA MET A 1 6.28 5.25 17.60
C MET A 1 7.49 4.60 16.92
N PRO A 2 7.45 3.31 16.56
CA PRO A 2 8.54 2.70 15.80
C PRO A 2 8.76 3.46 14.50
N LYS A 3 10.02 3.66 14.13
CA LYS A 3 10.41 4.36 12.90
C LYS A 3 10.36 3.34 11.76
N TYR A 4 9.44 3.53 10.82
CA TYR A 4 9.36 2.70 9.62
C TYR A 4 10.45 3.09 8.61
N ASN A 5 10.84 2.13 7.78
CA ASN A 5 11.79 2.36 6.70
C ASN A 5 11.10 2.96 5.46
N GLN A 6 11.91 3.51 4.56
CA GLN A 6 11.45 4.05 3.28
C GLN A 6 11.45 2.97 2.21
N ILE A 7 10.57 3.12 1.22
CA ILE A 7 10.54 2.22 0.06
C ILE A 7 11.68 2.63 -0.89
N THR A 8 12.69 1.77 -1.00
CA THR A 8 13.82 1.95 -1.92
C THR A 8 13.51 1.36 -3.30
N PRO A 9 14.32 1.69 -4.33
CA PRO A 9 14.21 1.03 -5.64
C PRO A 9 14.31 -0.50 -5.57
N ASP A 10 15.12 -1.04 -4.67
CA ASP A 10 15.26 -2.49 -4.47
C ASP A 10 13.98 -3.12 -3.89
N ILE A 11 13.36 -2.45 -2.91
CA ILE A 11 12.08 -2.90 -2.35
C ILE A 11 10.99 -2.86 -3.41
N ARG A 12 10.95 -1.79 -4.23
CA ARG A 12 10.04 -1.71 -5.37
C ARG A 12 10.25 -2.87 -6.35
N ALA A 13 11.50 -3.17 -6.72
CA ALA A 13 11.79 -4.28 -7.62
C ALA A 13 11.29 -5.63 -7.06
N LYS A 14 11.51 -5.90 -5.77
CA LYS A 14 10.97 -7.10 -5.10
C LYS A 14 9.43 -7.15 -5.13
N LEU A 15 8.75 -6.02 -4.93
CA LEU A 15 7.29 -5.95 -5.06
C LEU A 15 6.84 -6.26 -6.49
N GLU A 16 7.51 -5.68 -7.50
CA GLU A 16 7.24 -5.95 -8.92
C GLU A 16 7.50 -7.42 -9.30
N GLU A 17 8.47 -8.09 -8.68
CA GLU A 17 8.70 -9.53 -8.84
C GLU A 17 7.58 -10.37 -8.23
N ILE A 18 7.04 -9.95 -7.08
CA ILE A 18 5.98 -10.69 -6.38
C ILE A 18 4.65 -10.60 -7.14
N VAL A 19 4.20 -9.38 -7.45
CA VAL A 19 2.85 -9.15 -8.00
C VAL A 19 2.83 -8.85 -9.51
N GLY A 20 4.00 -8.67 -10.13
CA GLY A 20 4.12 -8.19 -11.50
C GLY A 20 4.17 -6.66 -11.58
N LYS A 21 4.97 -6.14 -12.53
CA LYS A 21 5.23 -4.70 -12.68
C LYS A 21 3.97 -3.85 -12.93
N SER A 22 2.97 -4.39 -13.62
CA SER A 22 1.69 -3.71 -13.88
C SER A 22 0.84 -3.53 -12.62
N ASN A 23 1.16 -4.26 -11.55
CA ASN A 23 0.39 -4.31 -10.30
C ASN A 23 1.05 -3.51 -9.18
N VAL A 24 2.04 -2.67 -9.52
CA VAL A 24 2.72 -1.76 -8.63
C VAL A 24 2.66 -0.36 -9.22
N SER A 25 2.11 0.60 -8.48
CA SER A 25 2.01 1.99 -8.94
C SER A 25 2.56 2.99 -7.93
N SER A 26 3.24 4.00 -8.45
CA SER A 26 3.68 5.20 -7.75
C SER A 26 3.25 6.47 -8.51
N LEU A 27 2.20 6.37 -9.35
CA LEU A 27 1.65 7.50 -10.09
C LEU A 27 0.82 8.38 -9.16
N LYS A 28 0.93 9.70 -9.30
CA LYS A 28 0.22 10.66 -8.42
C LYS A 28 -1.28 10.38 -8.33
N GLU A 29 -1.92 10.07 -9.46
CA GLU A 29 -3.34 9.74 -9.52
C GLU A 29 -3.71 8.51 -8.68
N ASP A 30 -2.93 7.43 -8.76
CA ASP A 30 -3.16 6.23 -7.95
C ASP A 30 -2.93 6.51 -6.47
N LEU A 31 -1.87 7.25 -6.13
CA LEU A 31 -1.58 7.61 -4.74
C LEU A 31 -2.69 8.46 -4.14
N ASP A 32 -3.21 9.43 -4.89
CA ASP A 32 -4.32 10.29 -4.44
C ASP A 32 -5.62 9.49 -4.28
N LYS A 33 -5.92 8.58 -5.21
CA LYS A 33 -7.07 7.68 -5.11
C LYS A 33 -7.01 6.79 -3.86
N HIS A 34 -5.81 6.35 -3.47
CA HIS A 34 -5.58 5.49 -2.31
C HIS A 34 -5.28 6.28 -1.03
N ALA A 35 -5.33 7.62 -1.08
CA ALA A 35 -5.12 8.50 0.07
C ALA A 35 -6.39 8.74 0.91
N ILE A 36 -7.57 8.43 0.36
CA ILE A 36 -8.88 8.77 0.93
C ILE A 36 -9.81 7.56 1.00
N ASP A 37 -10.82 7.69 1.84
CA ASP A 37 -12.05 6.90 1.86
C ASP A 37 -13.26 7.85 1.99
N GLU A 38 -14.45 7.33 2.24
CA GLU A 38 -15.66 8.16 2.38
C GLU A 38 -15.75 8.93 3.71
N SER A 39 -14.73 8.85 4.57
CA SER A 39 -14.67 9.66 5.80
C SER A 39 -14.33 11.14 5.51
N PRO A 40 -14.71 12.07 6.40
CA PRO A 40 -14.38 13.49 6.27
C PRO A 40 -12.95 13.83 6.73
N LEU A 41 -12.04 12.86 6.79
CA LEU A 41 -10.67 13.04 7.26
C LEU A 41 -9.76 13.59 6.17
N GLU A 42 -8.63 14.18 6.56
CA GLU A 42 -7.62 14.65 5.62
C GLU A 42 -6.99 13.48 4.84
N PRO A 43 -6.66 13.65 3.55
CA PRO A 43 -6.00 12.60 2.76
C PRO A 43 -4.60 12.24 3.28
N HIS A 44 -4.29 10.95 3.30
CA HIS A 44 -2.96 10.43 3.65
C HIS A 44 -2.40 9.55 2.51
N PRO A 45 -1.60 10.08 1.58
CA PRO A 45 -1.14 9.29 0.43
C PRO A 45 -0.15 8.19 0.85
N PRO A 46 -0.27 6.98 0.28
CA PRO A 46 0.76 5.97 0.40
C PRO A 46 2.01 6.36 -0.40
N THR A 47 3.11 5.63 -0.21
CA THR A 47 4.31 5.75 -1.06
C THR A 47 4.15 4.91 -2.33
N ILE A 48 3.46 3.77 -2.23
CA ILE A 48 3.24 2.85 -3.34
C ILE A 48 1.90 2.12 -3.18
N VAL A 49 1.25 1.81 -4.29
CA VAL A 49 0.05 0.97 -4.37
C VAL A 49 0.44 -0.38 -4.93
N VAL A 50 -0.01 -1.46 -4.30
CA VAL A 50 0.27 -2.86 -4.71
C VAL A 50 -1.06 -3.61 -4.85
N LYS A 51 -1.26 -4.27 -5.99
CA LYS A 51 -2.51 -4.98 -6.37
C LYS A 51 -2.26 -6.49 -6.56
N PRO A 52 -2.15 -7.27 -5.48
CA PRO A 52 -1.96 -8.72 -5.59
C PRO A 52 -3.24 -9.41 -6.10
N HIS A 53 -3.08 -10.48 -6.88
CA HIS A 53 -4.16 -11.26 -7.47
C HIS A 53 -4.35 -12.64 -6.83
N SER A 54 -3.51 -12.98 -5.86
CA SER A 54 -3.57 -14.26 -5.16
C SER A 54 -3.23 -14.13 -3.68
N THR A 55 -3.74 -15.04 -2.86
CA THR A 55 -3.37 -15.12 -1.43
C THR A 55 -1.86 -15.31 -1.25
N ARG A 56 -1.19 -16.02 -2.17
CA ARG A 56 0.27 -16.24 -2.13
C ARG A 56 1.04 -14.94 -2.33
N GLU A 57 0.59 -14.08 -3.23
CA GLU A 57 1.14 -12.75 -3.43
C GLU A 57 0.94 -11.87 -2.20
N VAL A 58 -0.28 -11.82 -1.64
CA VAL A 58 -0.56 -11.09 -0.40
C VAL A 58 0.39 -11.52 0.72
N GLN A 59 0.54 -12.83 0.94
CA GLN A 59 1.46 -13.37 1.94
C GLN A 59 2.92 -12.95 1.68
N SER A 60 3.34 -12.91 0.42
CA SER A 60 4.72 -12.57 0.03
C SER A 60 4.99 -11.07 0.22
N VAL A 61 4.03 -10.20 -0.14
CA VAL A 61 4.09 -8.76 0.12
C VAL A 61 4.17 -8.47 1.61
N LEU A 62 3.32 -9.10 2.43
CA LEU A 62 3.33 -8.89 3.88
C LEU A 62 4.61 -9.39 4.54
N LYS A 63 5.16 -10.53 4.09
CA LYS A 63 6.46 -11.03 4.56
C LYS A 63 7.59 -10.05 4.24
N LEU A 64 7.62 -9.51 3.02
CA LEU A 64 8.60 -8.50 2.62
C LEU A 64 8.46 -7.24 3.48
N ALA A 65 7.25 -6.69 3.59
CA ALA A 65 6.99 -5.47 4.36
C ALA A 65 7.38 -5.63 5.83
N ASN A 66 7.11 -6.79 6.45
CA ASN A 66 7.52 -7.06 7.81
C ASN A 66 9.05 -7.15 7.97
N THR A 67 9.73 -7.82 7.02
CA THR A 67 11.19 -7.95 7.02
C THR A 67 11.87 -6.58 6.87
N GLU A 68 11.35 -5.75 5.98
CA GLU A 68 11.90 -4.43 5.65
C GLU A 68 11.35 -3.32 6.56
N MET A 69 10.48 -3.64 7.53
CA MET A 69 9.82 -2.68 8.43
C MET A 69 9.09 -1.54 7.67
N ILE A 70 8.23 -1.91 6.71
CA ILE A 70 7.39 -1.01 5.92
C ILE A 70 5.93 -1.12 6.38
N PRO A 71 5.22 -0.01 6.62
CA PRO A 71 3.82 -0.06 7.03
C PRO A 71 2.95 -0.45 5.85
N VAL A 72 1.89 -1.21 6.14
CA VAL A 72 0.92 -1.69 5.16
C VAL A 72 -0.47 -1.29 5.59
N THR A 73 -1.21 -0.68 4.67
CA THR A 73 -2.62 -0.32 4.85
C THR A 73 -3.48 -1.16 3.91
N PRO A 74 -4.29 -2.10 4.42
CA PRO A 74 -5.18 -2.89 3.60
C PRO A 74 -6.36 -2.06 3.10
N GLN A 75 -6.67 -2.20 1.81
CA GLN A 75 -7.76 -1.47 1.17
C GLN A 75 -8.60 -2.42 0.32
N GLY A 76 -9.91 -2.48 0.62
CA GLY A 76 -10.91 -2.98 -0.31
C GLY A 76 -11.38 -1.82 -1.21
N ALA A 77 -12.69 -1.62 -1.30
CA ALA A 77 -13.29 -0.54 -2.09
C ALA A 77 -13.11 0.89 -1.51
N ARG A 78 -12.54 1.03 -0.30
CA ARG A 78 -12.35 2.32 0.41
C ARG A 78 -13.65 3.12 0.65
N THR A 79 -14.77 2.43 0.89
CA THR A 79 -16.07 3.06 1.23
C THR A 79 -16.29 3.22 2.74
N GLY A 80 -15.23 3.06 3.55
CA GLY A 80 -15.32 3.21 5.00
C GLY A 80 -15.50 4.68 5.40
N LEU A 81 -16.27 4.91 6.48
CA LEU A 81 -16.58 6.26 6.99
C LEU A 81 -15.73 6.68 8.19
N SER A 82 -14.76 5.85 8.58
CA SER A 82 -13.97 6.04 9.81
C SER A 82 -12.47 6.24 9.57
N GLY A 83 -12.01 6.28 8.32
CA GLY A 83 -10.59 6.49 7.99
C GLY A 83 -9.73 5.23 8.02
N ALA A 84 -10.30 4.05 8.21
CA ALA A 84 -9.52 2.81 8.40
C ALA A 84 -8.68 2.43 7.17
N SER A 85 -9.06 2.93 6.00
CA SER A 85 -8.30 2.74 4.76
C SER A 85 -7.23 3.80 4.52
N HIS A 86 -7.01 4.78 5.40
CA HIS A 86 -6.01 5.84 5.20
C HIS A 86 -4.59 5.36 5.54
N PRO A 87 -3.63 5.46 4.60
CA PRO A 87 -2.21 5.20 4.84
C PRO A 87 -1.51 6.23 5.73
N VAL A 88 -1.92 6.35 7.00
CA VAL A 88 -1.41 7.38 7.95
C VAL A 88 0.11 7.33 8.18
N GLN A 89 0.77 6.20 7.91
CA GLN A 89 2.23 6.03 7.99
C GLN A 89 2.89 5.96 6.60
N ALA A 90 2.19 6.40 5.54
CA ALA A 90 2.55 6.16 4.15
C ALA A 90 2.81 4.67 3.85
N GLY A 91 3.86 4.35 3.10
CA GLY A 91 4.24 2.96 2.82
C GLY A 91 3.37 2.31 1.75
N ILE A 92 2.92 1.08 2.00
CA ILE A 92 2.21 0.26 1.02
C ILE A 92 0.70 0.37 1.26
N ALA A 93 -0.03 0.86 0.27
CA ALA A 93 -1.46 0.58 0.17
C ALA A 93 -1.64 -0.74 -0.60
N ILE A 94 -2.15 -1.78 0.08
CA ILE A 94 -2.44 -3.07 -0.55
C ILE A 94 -3.91 -3.11 -0.94
N SER A 95 -4.16 -3.03 -2.24
CA SER A 95 -5.51 -2.92 -2.80
C SER A 95 -5.97 -4.27 -3.32
N LEU A 96 -7.17 -4.68 -2.90
CA LEU A 96 -7.83 -5.93 -3.31
C LEU A 96 -9.05 -5.68 -4.20
N GLU A 97 -9.11 -4.49 -4.81
CA GLU A 97 -10.14 -4.09 -5.79
C GLU A 97 -9.86 -4.62 -7.20
#